data_AF-B0E1N8-F1
#
_entry.id   AF-B0E1N8-F1
#
_cell.length_a   1.000
_cell.length_b   1.000
_cell.length_c   1.000
_cell.angle_alpha   90.00
_cell.angle_beta   90.00
_cell.angle_gamma   90.00
#
_symmetry.space_group_name_H-M   'P 1'
#
loop_
_entity.id
_entity.type
_entity.pdbx_description
1 polymer ?
#
loop_
_entity_poly.entity_id
_entity_poly.type
_entity_poly.pdbx_seq_one_letter_code
_entity_poly.pdbx_strand_id
1 'polypeptide(L)'
;MRWLSTALVILATSLATVYAASGPTQCLAFDINWNLLFTNAIYVINGDSKNPTTVYIYDATAKSWSAQTTTTTPATSGGPQFDPTNFGGILDHDTNVFYAYSGSNEELFSLDMGLLKSANSTAIPWVDVQKPNFATGQSTASYQPVMALAQNHIHFLGLPGLPAGDAMIFVIHFSFLQPTPQSYGTFPATHGRAASFFQQTGVQT
;
A
#
# COMPACT_ATOMS: atom_id res chain seq x y z
N MET A 1 22.83 -21.98 12.50
CA MET A 1 21.82 -21.18 13.26
C MET A 1 22.50 -20.10 14.12
N ARG A 2 23.21 -19.13 13.53
CA ARG A 2 23.80 -17.98 14.25
C ARG A 2 23.75 -16.66 13.46
N TRP A 3 23.15 -16.66 12.28
CA TRP A 3 23.01 -15.48 11.41
C TRP A 3 21.62 -14.81 11.51
N LEU A 4 20.65 -15.48 12.15
CA LEU A 4 19.28 -14.98 12.31
C LEU A 4 19.18 -13.84 13.34
N SER A 5 20.10 -13.78 14.30
CA SER A 5 20.06 -12.80 15.39
C SER A 5 20.50 -11.40 14.95
N THR A 6 21.37 -11.30 13.94
CA THR A 6 21.95 -10.00 13.56
C THR A 6 21.05 -9.22 12.60
N ALA A 7 20.30 -9.90 11.72
CA ALA A 7 19.37 -9.24 10.79
C ALA A 7 18.14 -8.65 11.51
N LEU A 8 17.61 -9.36 12.51
CA LEU A 8 16.46 -8.90 13.29
C LEU A 8 16.82 -7.75 14.25
N VAL A 9 18.06 -7.71 14.75
CA VAL A 9 18.54 -6.64 15.63
C VAL A 9 18.81 -5.34 14.88
N ILE A 10 19.27 -5.39 13.62
CA ILE A 10 19.43 -4.17 12.80
C ILE A 10 18.06 -3.51 12.58
N LEU A 11 17.00 -4.30 12.31
CA LEU A 11 15.64 -3.79 12.12
C LEU A 11 15.07 -3.10 13.38
N ALA A 12 15.40 -3.58 14.57
CA ALA A 12 14.94 -3.00 15.83
C ALA A 12 15.71 -1.73 16.24
N THR A 13 16.98 -1.60 15.87
CA THR A 13 17.81 -0.44 16.26
C THR A 13 17.80 0.72 15.27
N SER A 14 17.40 0.50 14.01
CA SER A 14 17.24 1.55 13.00
C SER A 14 15.79 1.90 12.68
N LEU A 15 14.82 1.33 13.40
CA LEU A 15 13.53 2.00 13.63
C LEU A 15 13.82 3.22 14.49
N ALA A 16 14.44 4.23 13.87
CA ALA A 16 14.23 5.60 14.27
C ALA A 16 12.72 5.70 14.48
N THR A 17 12.35 6.06 15.70
CA THR A 17 10.99 6.39 16.05
C THR A 17 10.56 7.42 15.02
N VAL A 18 9.81 6.98 14.00
CA VAL A 18 9.16 7.90 13.07
C VAL A 18 8.07 8.51 13.93
N TYR A 19 8.43 9.55 14.66
CA TYR A 19 7.50 10.33 15.44
C TYR A 19 6.36 10.71 14.50
N ALA A 20 5.14 10.44 14.96
CA ALA A 20 3.92 10.74 14.28
C ALA A 20 3.87 12.24 14.00
N ALA A 21 4.32 12.66 12.82
CA ALA A 21 3.88 13.90 12.25
C ALA A 21 2.42 13.70 11.86
N SER A 22 1.51 14.45 12.48
CA SER A 22 0.21 14.75 11.89
C SER A 22 0.46 15.38 10.52
N GLY A 23 0.45 14.55 9.48
CA GLY A 23 0.96 14.86 8.15
C GLY A 23 0.83 13.65 7.24
N PRO A 24 0.96 13.84 5.92
CA PRO A 24 0.44 12.92 4.91
C PRO A 24 0.99 11.51 5.09
N THR A 25 0.11 10.54 4.87
CA THR A 25 0.31 9.10 5.07
C THR A 25 1.56 8.60 4.34
N GLN A 26 2.65 8.44 5.07
CA GLN A 26 3.85 7.75 4.60
C GLN A 26 3.56 6.25 4.56
N CYS A 27 3.70 5.63 3.39
CA CYS A 27 3.61 4.18 3.26
C CYS A 27 5.00 3.61 3.00
N LEU A 28 5.45 2.78 3.94
CA LEU A 28 6.69 2.01 3.84
C LEU A 28 6.30 0.57 3.52
N ALA A 29 6.76 0.07 2.38
CA ALA A 29 6.49 -1.30 1.94
C ALA A 29 7.81 -2.05 1.74
N PHE A 30 7.79 -3.32 2.10
CA PHE A 30 8.94 -4.20 2.02
C PHE A 30 8.63 -5.32 1.02
N ASP A 31 9.48 -5.46 0.03
CA ASP A 31 9.59 -6.66 -0.80
C ASP A 31 10.89 -7.37 -0.43
N ILE A 32 10.85 -8.11 0.67
CA ILE A 32 12.00 -8.86 1.19
C ILE A 32 11.63 -10.34 1.16
N ASN A 33 12.10 -11.08 0.16
CA ASN A 33 11.89 -12.51 0.07
C ASN A 33 13.18 -13.35 0.13
N TRP A 34 13.07 -14.49 0.80
CA TRP A 34 14.05 -15.60 0.87
C TRP A 34 13.85 -16.64 -0.25
N ASN A 35 12.87 -16.45 -1.14
CA ASN A 35 12.63 -17.28 -2.32
C ASN A 35 12.55 -16.42 -3.61
N LEU A 36 13.03 -17.00 -4.72
CA LEU A 36 13.68 -16.38 -5.90
C LEU A 36 12.85 -15.42 -6.80
N LEU A 37 11.60 -15.10 -6.49
CA LEU A 37 10.74 -14.37 -7.45
C LEU A 37 10.71 -12.84 -7.28
N PHE A 38 11.22 -12.29 -6.18
CA PHE A 38 11.05 -10.87 -5.88
C PHE A 38 12.32 -10.16 -5.45
N THR A 39 12.23 -8.83 -5.41
CA THR A 39 13.34 -7.96 -5.79
C THR A 39 14.28 -7.59 -4.63
N ASN A 40 14.06 -8.08 -3.41
CA ASN A 40 14.89 -7.75 -2.24
C ASN A 40 15.10 -6.22 -2.13
N ALA A 41 13.98 -5.50 -2.21
CA ALA A 41 13.92 -4.06 -2.26
C ALA A 41 12.99 -3.50 -1.19
N ILE A 42 13.26 -2.28 -0.77
CA ILE A 42 12.37 -1.50 0.11
C ILE A 42 11.84 -0.33 -0.71
N TYR A 43 10.53 -0.13 -0.65
CA TYR A 43 9.85 0.93 -1.36
C TYR A 43 9.25 1.92 -0.35
N VAL A 44 9.46 3.21 -0.60
CA VAL A 44 8.87 4.30 0.18
C VAL A 44 8.10 5.21 -0.76
N ILE A 45 6.80 5.33 -0.54
CA ILE A 45 5.94 6.28 -1.26
C ILE A 45 5.52 7.40 -0.32
N ASN A 46 5.40 8.61 -0.87
CA ASN A 46 5.08 9.82 -0.11
C ASN A 46 6.04 10.07 1.07
N GLY A 47 7.30 9.63 0.95
CA GLY A 47 8.34 9.80 1.96
C GLY A 47 9.06 11.15 1.89
N ASP A 48 8.96 11.86 0.77
CA ASP A 48 9.49 13.21 0.56
C ASP A 48 8.35 14.18 0.26
N SER A 49 8.06 15.08 1.20
CA SER A 49 7.04 16.13 1.05
C SER A 49 7.24 17.04 -0.16
N LYS A 50 8.46 17.16 -0.69
CA LYS A 50 8.75 17.95 -1.89
C LYS A 50 8.44 17.18 -3.18
N ASN A 51 8.44 15.86 -3.12
CA ASN A 51 8.23 14.95 -4.24
C ASN A 51 7.24 13.85 -3.82
N PRO A 52 5.98 14.19 -3.50
CA PRO A 52 5.04 13.29 -2.83
C PRO A 52 4.63 12.07 -3.67
N THR A 53 4.85 12.12 -4.98
CA THR A 53 4.54 11.03 -5.92
C THR A 53 5.75 10.15 -6.26
N THR A 54 6.96 10.54 -5.85
CA THR A 54 8.18 9.75 -6.10
C THR A 54 8.20 8.49 -5.23
N VAL A 55 8.59 7.37 -5.84
CA VAL A 55 8.87 6.12 -5.12
C VAL A 55 10.37 6.03 -4.88
N TYR A 56 10.79 6.02 -3.62
CA TYR A 56 12.18 5.76 -3.27
C TYR A 56 12.40 4.26 -3.15
N ILE A 57 13.38 3.74 -3.87
CA ILE A 57 13.70 2.31 -3.93
C ILE A 57 15.07 2.11 -3.30
N TYR A 58 15.14 1.28 -2.27
CA TYR A 58 16.39 0.78 -1.71
C TYR A 58 16.64 -0.64 -2.20
N ASP A 59 17.70 -0.84 -2.97
CA ASP A 59 18.20 -2.18 -3.29
C ASP A 59 19.01 -2.69 -2.10
N ALA A 60 18.52 -3.70 -1.38
CA ALA A 60 19.21 -4.25 -0.22
C ALA A 60 20.48 -5.05 -0.61
N THR A 61 20.57 -5.51 -1.86
CA THR A 61 21.74 -6.20 -2.41
C THR A 61 22.85 -5.21 -2.73
N ALA A 62 22.51 -4.16 -3.48
CA ALA A 62 23.46 -3.10 -3.85
C ALA A 62 23.71 -2.08 -2.72
N LYS A 63 22.85 -2.08 -1.70
CA LYS A 63 22.87 -1.16 -0.56
C LYS A 63 22.79 0.31 -0.97
N SER A 64 21.98 0.60 -1.99
CA SER A 64 21.88 1.92 -2.60
C SER A 64 20.43 2.35 -2.77
N TRP A 65 20.20 3.66 -2.65
CA TRP A 65 18.91 4.29 -2.92
C TRP A 65 18.83 4.81 -4.36
N SER A 66 17.62 4.79 -4.91
CA SER A 66 17.26 5.45 -6.17
C SER A 66 15.86 6.05 -6.05
N ALA A 67 15.51 6.99 -6.93
CA ALA A 67 14.24 7.71 -6.93
C ALA A 67 13.51 7.49 -8.25
N GLN A 68 12.42 6.73 -8.23
CA GLN A 68 11.59 6.45 -9.38
C GLN A 68 10.51 7.53 -9.51
N THR A 69 10.52 8.23 -10.64
CA THR A 69 9.48 9.20 -10.99
C THR A 69 8.18 8.47 -11.34
N THR A 70 7.04 9.03 -10.92
CA THR A 70 5.71 8.58 -11.32
C THR A 70 4.94 9.71 -12.00
N THR A 71 3.88 9.36 -12.73
CA THR A 71 2.91 10.35 -13.25
C THR A 71 1.54 10.08 -12.66
N THR A 72 0.79 11.16 -12.48
CA THR A 72 -0.58 11.12 -11.97
C THR A 72 -1.59 11.51 -13.05
N THR A 73 -1.11 11.67 -14.29
CA THR A 73 -1.93 12.06 -15.45
C THR A 73 -2.96 10.97 -15.76
N PRO A 74 -4.25 11.30 -15.80
CA PRO A 74 -5.28 10.32 -16.14
C PRO A 74 -5.13 9.76 -17.56
N ALA A 75 -5.51 8.50 -17.76
CA ALA A 75 -5.49 7.85 -19.08
C ALA A 75 -6.50 8.46 -20.08
N THR A 76 -7.57 9.06 -19.58
CA THR A 76 -8.61 9.75 -20.36
C THR A 76 -8.73 11.20 -19.91
N SER A 77 -9.00 12.10 -20.87
CA SER A 77 -9.24 13.51 -20.53
C SER A 77 -10.42 13.64 -19.56
N GLY A 78 -10.17 14.15 -18.36
CA GLY A 78 -11.17 14.30 -17.30
C GLY A 78 -11.35 13.08 -16.39
N GLY A 79 -10.55 12.02 -16.55
CA GLY A 79 -10.50 10.91 -15.60
C GLY A 79 -9.90 11.31 -14.25
N PRO A 80 -10.08 10.50 -13.20
CA PRO A 80 -9.53 10.79 -11.89
C PRO A 80 -8.01 10.69 -11.90
N GLN A 81 -7.38 11.57 -11.12
CA GLN A 81 -5.94 11.65 -10.96
C GLN A 81 -5.56 11.12 -9.57
N PHE A 82 -4.46 10.38 -9.43
CA PHE A 82 -3.97 10.04 -8.10
C PHE A 82 -3.58 11.30 -7.31
N ASP A 83 -4.17 11.46 -6.13
CA ASP A 83 -3.85 12.52 -5.18
C ASP A 83 -3.19 11.93 -3.92
N PRO A 84 -1.89 12.23 -3.67
CA PRO A 84 -1.15 11.71 -2.53
C PRO A 84 -1.38 12.49 -1.21
N THR A 85 -2.27 13.48 -1.17
CA THR A 85 -2.51 14.28 0.05
C THR A 85 -3.30 13.52 1.13
N ASN A 86 -4.22 12.65 0.73
CA ASN A 86 -5.00 11.78 1.60
C ASN A 86 -5.17 10.40 0.95
N PHE A 87 -4.30 9.46 1.28
CA PHE A 87 -4.42 8.10 0.76
C PHE A 87 -3.98 7.03 1.76
N GLY A 88 -4.50 5.82 1.60
CA GLY A 88 -3.88 4.61 2.14
C GLY A 88 -3.21 3.85 1.01
N GLY A 89 -2.02 3.31 1.23
CA GLY A 89 -1.27 2.55 0.24
C GLY A 89 -0.90 1.17 0.77
N ILE A 90 -0.96 0.16 -0.09
CA ILE A 90 -0.55 -1.21 0.22
C ILE A 90 0.18 -1.80 -0.99
N LEU A 91 1.21 -2.61 -0.75
CA LEU A 91 1.94 -3.30 -1.81
C LEU A 91 1.43 -4.73 -1.91
N ASP A 92 0.91 -5.11 -3.07
CA ASP A 92 0.78 -6.52 -3.42
C ASP A 92 2.16 -7.06 -3.74
N HIS A 93 2.71 -7.81 -2.79
CA HIS A 93 4.05 -8.40 -2.90
C HIS A 93 4.13 -9.45 -4.01
N ASP A 94 3.02 -10.13 -4.35
CA ASP A 94 3.04 -11.21 -5.34
C ASP A 94 3.21 -10.69 -6.77
N THR A 95 2.81 -9.44 -7.01
CA THR A 95 2.88 -8.79 -8.34
C THR A 95 3.74 -7.54 -8.36
N ASN A 96 4.22 -7.07 -7.20
CA ASN A 96 4.92 -5.81 -6.99
C ASN A 96 4.11 -4.59 -7.50
N VAL A 97 2.80 -4.61 -7.23
CA VAL A 97 1.88 -3.54 -7.58
C VAL A 97 1.43 -2.83 -6.31
N PHE A 98 1.63 -1.52 -6.25
CA PHE A 98 1.00 -0.70 -5.23
C PHE A 98 -0.47 -0.50 -5.55
N TYR A 99 -1.32 -0.63 -4.55
CA TYR A 99 -2.69 -0.14 -4.56
C TYR A 99 -2.82 1.01 -3.59
N ALA A 100 -3.37 2.13 -4.04
CA ALA A 100 -3.55 3.31 -3.23
C ALA A 100 -4.97 3.84 -3.37
N TYR A 101 -5.71 3.88 -2.25
CA TYR A 101 -7.03 4.50 -2.21
C TYR A 101 -6.88 5.96 -1.83
N SER A 102 -7.22 6.87 -2.74
CA SER A 102 -7.20 8.32 -2.51
C SER A 102 -8.55 8.76 -1.94
N GLY A 103 -8.57 9.12 -0.67
CA GLY A 103 -9.79 9.57 0.01
C GLY A 103 -10.36 10.87 -0.57
N SER A 104 -9.50 11.76 -1.08
CA SER A 104 -9.92 13.01 -1.73
C SER A 104 -10.76 12.78 -2.99
N ASN A 105 -10.42 11.75 -3.76
CA ASN A 105 -11.10 11.43 -5.02
C ASN A 105 -12.13 10.30 -4.87
N GLU A 106 -12.10 9.60 -3.75
CA GLU A 106 -12.86 8.38 -3.48
C GLU A 106 -12.52 7.23 -4.45
N GLU A 107 -11.30 7.22 -4.99
CA GLU A 107 -10.85 6.36 -6.09
C GLU A 107 -9.70 5.43 -5.67
N LEU A 108 -9.69 4.20 -6.19
CA LEU A 108 -8.59 3.26 -6.03
C LEU A 108 -7.67 3.33 -7.25
N PHE A 109 -6.37 3.52 -7.01
CA PHE A 109 -5.33 3.56 -8.04
C PHE A 109 -4.35 2.40 -7.87
N SER A 110 -3.68 2.03 -8.95
CA SER A 110 -2.56 1.08 -8.95
C SER A 110 -1.31 1.66 -9.57
N LEU A 111 -0.14 1.25 -9.08
CA LEU A 111 1.17 1.57 -9.64
C LEU A 111 2.00 0.28 -9.74
N ASP A 112 2.22 -0.18 -10.97
CA ASP A 112 2.99 -1.39 -11.27
C ASP A 112 4.49 -1.07 -11.27
N MET A 113 5.21 -1.65 -10.30
CA MET A 113 6.67 -1.49 -10.16
C MET A 113 7.45 -2.58 -10.88
N GLY A 114 6.79 -3.56 -11.50
CA GLY A 114 7.40 -4.69 -12.17
C GLY A 114 8.45 -5.37 -11.29
N LEU A 115 9.70 -5.46 -11.76
CA LEU A 115 10.82 -6.03 -10.98
C LEU A 115 11.88 -4.97 -10.61
N LEU A 116 11.46 -3.72 -10.41
CA LEU A 116 12.38 -2.60 -10.19
C LEU A 116 13.05 -2.64 -8.81
N LYS A 117 14.37 -2.85 -8.79
CA LYS A 117 15.26 -2.63 -7.63
C LYS A 117 15.95 -1.27 -7.64
N SER A 118 15.89 -0.60 -8.79
CA SER A 118 16.45 0.70 -9.03
C SER A 118 15.51 1.47 -9.93
N ALA A 119 15.50 2.79 -9.78
CA ALA A 119 14.79 3.68 -10.68
C ALA A 119 15.23 3.46 -12.12
N ASN A 120 14.27 3.55 -13.02
CA ASN A 120 14.50 3.65 -14.45
C ASN A 120 14.27 5.10 -14.92
N SER A 121 14.65 5.41 -16.16
CA SER A 121 14.56 6.78 -16.71
C SER A 121 13.14 7.20 -17.12
N THR A 122 12.20 6.27 -17.18
CA THR A 122 10.82 6.47 -17.62
C THR A 122 9.90 6.63 -16.42
N ALA A 123 9.05 7.63 -16.43
CA ALA A 123 8.06 7.79 -15.36
C ALA A 123 6.99 6.70 -15.45
N ILE A 124 6.61 6.11 -14.31
CA ILE A 124 5.58 5.06 -14.23
C ILE A 124 4.23 5.71 -13.88
N PRO A 125 3.16 5.44 -14.64
CA PRO A 125 1.86 6.06 -14.37
C PRO A 125 1.13 5.36 -13.22
N TRP A 126 0.51 6.16 -12.35
CA TRP A 126 -0.62 5.71 -11.55
C TRP A 126 -1.82 5.48 -12.47
N VAL A 127 -2.41 4.31 -12.36
CA VAL A 127 -3.56 3.88 -13.16
C VAL A 127 -4.81 3.88 -12.29
N ASP A 128 -5.87 4.52 -12.77
CA ASP A 128 -7.19 4.42 -12.15
C ASP A 128 -7.71 2.98 -12.26
N VAL A 129 -8.08 2.39 -11.11
CA VAL A 129 -8.63 1.03 -11.04
C VAL A 129 -10.14 1.11 -11.08
N GLN A 130 -10.75 1.81 -10.12
CA GLN A 130 -12.18 2.06 -10.03
C GLN A 130 -12.53 2.88 -8.77
N LYS A 131 -13.74 3.44 -8.78
CA LYS A 131 -14.42 3.96 -7.60
C LYS A 131 -15.07 2.81 -6.84
N PRO A 132 -14.53 2.36 -5.69
CA PRO A 132 -15.10 1.24 -4.97
C PRO A 132 -16.45 1.64 -4.38
N ASN A 133 -17.51 0.91 -4.72
CA ASN A 133 -18.82 1.10 -4.09
C ASN A 133 -18.85 0.35 -2.75
N PHE A 134 -18.43 1.01 -1.67
CA PHE A 134 -18.41 0.40 -0.34
C PHE A 134 -19.79 0.07 0.25
N ALA A 135 -20.88 0.43 -0.42
CA ALA A 135 -22.26 0.10 -0.03
C ALA A 135 -22.64 0.53 1.42
N THR A 136 -21.92 1.48 2.01
CA THR A 136 -22.20 1.99 3.37
C THR A 136 -23.28 3.06 3.39
N GLY A 137 -23.67 3.58 2.22
CA GLY A 137 -24.58 4.73 2.09
C GLY A 137 -23.98 6.06 2.56
N GLN A 138 -22.67 6.09 2.88
CA GLN A 138 -21.96 7.29 3.30
C GLN A 138 -20.82 7.62 2.33
N SER A 139 -20.55 8.91 2.15
CA SER A 139 -19.37 9.35 1.40
C SER A 139 -18.10 9.00 2.16
N THR A 140 -17.06 8.69 1.40
CA THR A 140 -15.71 8.39 1.88
C THR A 140 -14.76 9.56 1.68
N ALA A 141 -15.24 10.75 1.30
CA ALA A 141 -14.40 11.94 1.10
C ALA A 141 -13.59 12.34 2.36
N SER A 142 -14.12 12.05 3.55
CA SER A 142 -13.43 12.29 4.84
C SER A 142 -12.71 11.06 5.39
N TYR A 143 -12.81 9.91 4.71
CA TYR A 143 -12.17 8.68 5.13
C TYR A 143 -10.64 8.84 5.04
N GLN A 144 -9.97 8.56 6.15
CA GLN A 144 -8.51 8.44 6.25
C GLN A 144 -8.18 6.94 6.10
N PRO A 145 -7.71 6.49 4.93
CA PRO A 145 -7.82 5.08 4.59
C PRO A 145 -6.89 4.18 5.39
N VAL A 146 -7.45 3.10 5.95
CA VAL A 146 -6.69 2.03 6.59
C VAL A 146 -6.84 0.77 5.75
N MET A 147 -5.72 0.33 5.16
CA MET A 147 -5.68 -0.79 4.24
C MET A 147 -4.78 -1.88 4.78
N ALA A 148 -5.26 -3.11 4.76
CA ALA A 148 -4.46 -4.31 5.01
C ALA A 148 -4.53 -5.24 3.80
N LEU A 149 -3.44 -5.95 3.52
CA LEU A 149 -3.41 -7.02 2.53
C LEU A 149 -3.45 -8.39 3.21
N ALA A 150 -4.27 -9.29 2.69
CA ALA A 150 -4.16 -10.72 2.95
C ALA A 150 -4.19 -11.47 1.62
N GLN A 151 -3.05 -12.03 1.22
CA GLN A 151 -2.86 -12.61 -0.11
C GLN A 151 -3.26 -11.60 -1.20
N ASN A 152 -4.27 -11.92 -1.99
CA ASN A 152 -4.77 -11.15 -3.13
C ASN A 152 -5.99 -10.27 -2.77
N HIS A 153 -6.17 -9.96 -1.48
CA HIS A 153 -7.31 -9.20 -0.96
C HIS A 153 -6.85 -7.97 -0.21
N ILE A 154 -7.42 -6.81 -0.57
CA ILE A 154 -7.26 -5.56 0.16
C ILE A 154 -8.48 -5.37 1.05
N HIS A 155 -8.22 -5.17 2.35
CA HIS A 155 -9.22 -4.97 3.37
C HIS A 155 -9.25 -3.49 3.74
N PHE A 156 -10.41 -2.85 3.56
CA PHE A 156 -10.67 -1.47 3.93
C PHE A 156 -11.33 -1.43 5.31
N LEU A 157 -10.63 -0.89 6.29
CA LEU A 157 -11.01 -0.90 7.71
C LEU A 157 -11.43 0.49 8.17
N GLY A 158 -12.46 0.57 9.02
CA GLY A 158 -12.91 1.86 9.57
C GLY A 158 -13.60 2.76 8.54
N LEU A 159 -14.24 2.16 7.53
CA LEU A 159 -15.05 2.88 6.54
C LEU A 159 -16.23 3.60 7.22
N PRO A 160 -16.54 4.85 6.83
CA PRO A 160 -17.73 5.56 7.28
C PRO A 160 -19.01 4.75 7.03
N GLY A 161 -19.83 4.59 8.07
CA GLY A 161 -21.09 3.84 8.02
C GLY A 161 -20.96 2.33 8.20
N LEU A 162 -19.74 1.79 8.30
CA LEU A 162 -19.50 0.38 8.60
C LEU A 162 -19.29 0.16 10.10
N PRO A 163 -19.81 -0.93 10.71
CA PRO A 163 -19.54 -1.24 12.11
C PRO A 163 -18.04 -1.39 12.40
N ALA A 164 -17.64 -1.01 13.61
CA ALA A 164 -16.31 -1.28 14.11
C ALA A 164 -16.06 -2.80 14.14
N GLY A 165 -14.92 -3.26 13.62
CA GLY A 165 -14.67 -4.69 13.45
C GLY A 165 -14.86 -5.22 12.02
N ASP A 166 -15.58 -4.49 11.19
CA ASP A 166 -15.92 -4.92 9.83
C ASP A 166 -15.00 -4.29 8.79
N ALA A 167 -14.84 -5.00 7.67
CA ALA A 167 -14.07 -4.56 6.52
C ALA A 167 -14.83 -4.79 5.20
N MET A 168 -14.64 -3.88 4.26
CA MET A 168 -14.92 -4.16 2.84
C MET A 168 -13.68 -4.75 2.19
N ILE A 169 -13.88 -5.70 1.27
CA ILE A 169 -12.78 -6.45 0.68
C ILE A 169 -12.77 -6.26 -0.83
N PHE A 170 -11.64 -5.82 -1.35
CA PHE A 170 -11.36 -5.77 -2.77
C PHE A 170 -10.45 -6.93 -3.17
N VAL A 171 -10.91 -7.72 -4.14
CA VAL A 171 -10.20 -8.86 -4.72
C VAL A 171 -9.39 -8.36 -5.92
N ILE A 172 -8.07 -8.39 -5.80
CA ILE A 172 -7.15 -7.81 -6.78
C ILE A 172 -7.29 -8.48 -8.16
N HIS A 173 -7.29 -9.83 -8.21
CA HIS A 173 -7.31 -10.57 -9.49
C HIS A 173 -8.53 -10.30 -10.37
N PHE A 174 -9.65 -9.89 -9.77
CA PHE A 174 -10.90 -9.66 -10.48
C PHE A 174 -11.28 -8.17 -10.53
N SER A 175 -10.44 -7.30 -9.96
CA SER A 175 -10.76 -5.89 -9.70
C SER A 175 -12.16 -5.70 -9.12
N PHE A 176 -12.50 -6.52 -8.12
CA PHE A 176 -13.87 -6.69 -7.65
C PHE A 176 -14.00 -6.40 -6.17
N LEU A 177 -14.97 -5.57 -5.78
CA LEU A 177 -15.33 -5.38 -4.38
C LEU A 177 -16.37 -6.42 -3.98
N GLN A 178 -16.09 -7.18 -2.92
CA GLN A 178 -17.04 -8.16 -2.39
C GLN A 178 -18.34 -7.47 -1.95
N PRO A 179 -19.51 -8.08 -2.19
CA PRO A 179 -20.79 -7.43 -2.02
C PRO A 179 -21.21 -7.30 -0.55
N THR A 180 -20.53 -8.01 0.36
CA THR A 180 -20.88 -8.06 1.78
C THR A 180 -19.64 -7.82 2.62
N PRO A 181 -19.72 -6.94 3.64
CA PRO A 181 -18.63 -6.77 4.60
C PRO A 181 -18.27 -8.07 5.31
N GLN A 182 -16.99 -8.21 5.68
CA GLN A 182 -16.52 -9.29 6.55
C GLN A 182 -16.21 -8.75 7.94
N SER A 183 -16.63 -9.48 8.97
CA SER A 183 -16.33 -9.14 10.36
C SER A 183 -15.11 -9.89 10.87
N TYR A 184 -14.18 -9.18 11.52
CA TYR A 184 -13.04 -9.76 12.22
C TYR A 184 -13.15 -9.67 13.75
N GLY A 185 -14.35 -9.40 14.27
CA GLY A 185 -14.60 -9.28 15.70
C GLY A 185 -14.60 -7.82 16.14
N THR A 186 -13.90 -7.48 17.23
CA THR A 186 -14.01 -6.13 17.83
C THR A 186 -12.68 -5.41 17.79
N PHE A 187 -12.57 -4.41 16.92
CA PHE A 187 -11.49 -3.41 16.94
C PHE A 187 -12.07 -2.02 16.65
N PRO A 188 -11.43 -0.92 17.12
CA PRO A 188 -11.96 0.43 16.91
C PRO A 188 -12.01 0.85 15.44
N ALA A 189 -13.09 1.51 15.03
CA ALA A 189 -13.19 2.18 13.72
C ALA A 189 -12.46 3.54 13.73
N THR A 190 -11.17 3.52 14.07
CA THR A 190 -10.31 4.71 14.08
C THR A 190 -9.26 4.58 13.00
N HIS A 191 -8.94 5.69 12.32
CA HIS A 191 -7.84 5.70 11.38
C HIS A 191 -6.53 5.30 12.07
N GLY A 192 -5.65 4.64 11.33
CA GLY A 192 -4.41 4.08 11.87
C GLY A 192 -3.53 3.51 10.76
N ARG A 193 -2.53 2.71 11.15
CA ARG A 193 -1.69 1.96 10.21
C ARG A 193 -1.90 0.47 10.46
N ALA A 194 -2.10 -0.28 9.39
CA ALA A 194 -2.09 -1.74 9.44
C ALA A 194 -0.76 -2.24 8.88
N ALA A 195 -0.26 -3.35 9.44
CA ALA A 195 0.87 -4.08 8.89
C ALA A 195 0.38 -5.47 8.48
N SER A 196 0.72 -5.87 7.26
CA SER A 196 0.46 -7.21 6.75
C SER A 196 1.69 -8.07 6.90
N PHE A 197 1.50 -9.28 7.40
CA PHE A 197 2.55 -10.29 7.53
C PHE A 197 2.15 -11.53 6.74
N PHE A 198 3.06 -12.04 5.93
CA PHE A 198 2.85 -13.27 5.20
C PHE A 198 3.22 -14.46 6.08
N GLN A 199 2.37 -15.49 6.07
CA GLN A 199 2.68 -16.73 6.76
C GLN A 199 3.77 -17.50 5.99
N GLN A 200 4.62 -18.20 6.71
CA GLN A 200 5.72 -18.98 6.11
C GLN A 200 5.22 -20.21 5.35
N THR A 201 4.03 -20.73 5.70
CA THR A 201 3.42 -21.93 5.12
C THR A 201 1.91 -21.76 4.99
N GLY A 202 1.27 -22.57 4.13
CA GLY A 202 -0.20 -22.62 3.99
C GLY A 202 -0.81 -21.54 3.09
N VAL A 203 0.01 -20.82 2.30
CA VAL A 203 -0.43 -19.60 1.59
C VAL A 203 -0.80 -19.84 0.12
N GLN A 204 -0.46 -20.98 -0.47
CA GLN A 204 -0.93 -21.47 -1.79
C GLN A 204 -0.66 -22.98 -1.85
N THR A 205 -1.67 -23.79 -2.13
CA THR A 205 -1.53 -25.22 -2.50
C THR A 205 -2.03 -25.41 -3.91
#